data_AF-A0A9X3ELQ0-F1
#
_entry.id   AF-A0A9X3ELQ0-F1
#
_cell.length_a   1.000
_cell.length_b   1.000
_cell.length_c   1.000
_cell.angle_alpha   90.00
_cell.angle_beta   90.00
_cell.angle_gamma   90.00
#
_symmetry.space_group_name_H-M   'P 1'
#
loop_
_entity.id
_entity.type
_entity.pdbx_description
1 polymer ?
#
loop_
_entity_poly.entity_id
_entity_poly.type
_entity_poly.pdbx_seq_one_letter_code
_entity_poly.pdbx_strand_id
1 'polypeptide(L)'
;MVLSIPGVFPYQTFPHEAKVSPELWGSLGFDYYFERSKLTPGAVLAYKSPASIKVGDTTNVYREYWDQEVLPAGENPFDILSGKLTLKWDIAPFFVVVSELRYTLDNNRTKFVKASNESGRIRVFEDPNVTNRLGFFLLAQARW
;
A
#
# COMPACT_ATOMS: atom_id res chain seq x y z
N MET A 1 -16.78 -15.88 16.29
CA MET A 1 -17.26 -15.71 14.91
C MET A 1 -18.05 -14.41 14.88
N VAL A 2 -17.45 -13.30 14.46
CA VAL A 2 -18.13 -11.99 14.42
C VAL A 2 -18.60 -11.77 12.99
N LEU A 3 -19.91 -11.66 12.79
CA LEU A 3 -20.50 -11.26 11.51
C LEU A 3 -20.13 -9.78 11.25
N SER A 4 -19.27 -9.54 10.26
CA SER A 4 -19.04 -8.21 9.69
C SER A 4 -20.24 -7.81 8.83
N ILE A 5 -21.22 -7.17 9.46
CA ILE A 5 -22.30 -6.47 8.75
C ILE A 5 -21.69 -5.21 8.12
N PRO A 6 -21.89 -4.91 6.82
CA PRO A 6 -21.45 -3.66 6.22
C PRO A 6 -22.37 -2.53 6.69
N GLY A 7 -22.10 -2.02 7.89
CA GLY A 7 -22.67 -0.79 8.41
C GLY A 7 -21.76 0.37 8.08
N VAL A 8 -22.07 1.11 7.02
CA VAL A 8 -21.58 2.49 6.88
C VAL A 8 -22.15 3.24 8.08
N PHE A 9 -21.30 3.83 8.93
CA PHE A 9 -21.78 4.65 10.05
C PHE A 9 -22.73 5.73 9.49
N PRO A 10 -24.03 5.74 9.85
CA PRO A 10 -24.89 6.83 9.44
C PRO A 10 -24.40 8.12 10.12
N TYR A 11 -24.52 9.25 9.42
CA TYR A 11 -24.20 10.61 9.89
C TYR A 11 -22.73 11.09 9.89
N GLN A 12 -21.82 10.50 9.10
CA GLN A 12 -20.59 11.21 8.73
C GLN A 12 -20.83 12.05 7.48
N THR A 13 -21.19 13.31 7.66
CA THR A 13 -21.12 14.30 6.58
C THR A 13 -19.72 14.89 6.55
N PHE A 14 -19.13 15.00 5.37
CA PHE A 14 -17.90 15.77 5.25
C PHE A 14 -18.19 17.23 5.63
N PRO A 15 -17.27 17.92 6.33
CA PRO A 15 -17.38 19.36 6.54
C PRO A 15 -17.65 20.05 5.20
N HIS A 16 -18.50 21.08 5.17
CA HIS A 16 -18.91 21.73 3.92
C HIS A 16 -17.74 22.32 3.12
N GLU A 17 -16.63 22.59 3.81
CA GLU A 17 -15.37 23.13 3.28
C GLU A 17 -14.33 22.05 2.91
N ALA A 18 -14.66 20.77 3.09
CA ALA A 18 -13.75 19.66 2.84
C ALA A 18 -13.66 19.34 1.35
N LYS A 19 -12.43 19.28 0.82
CA LYS A 19 -12.17 18.74 -0.52
C LYS A 19 -11.91 17.25 -0.40
N VAL A 20 -12.77 16.45 -1.02
CA VAL A 20 -12.68 14.98 -1.03
C VAL A 20 -12.19 14.53 -2.40
N SER A 21 -11.12 13.73 -2.41
CA SER A 21 -10.60 13.08 -3.62
C SER A 21 -10.79 11.56 -3.49
N PRO A 22 -11.48 10.90 -4.44
CA PRO A 22 -11.70 9.47 -4.40
C PRO A 22 -10.41 8.67 -4.65
N GLU A 23 -10.40 7.41 -4.21
CA GLU A 23 -9.31 6.48 -4.53
C GLU A 23 -9.39 6.02 -5.99
N LEU A 24 -8.25 6.02 -6.68
CA LEU A 24 -8.07 5.39 -7.98
C LEU A 24 -7.01 4.31 -7.86
N TRP A 25 -7.33 3.08 -8.25
CA TRP A 25 -6.41 1.95 -8.19
C TRP A 25 -6.45 1.14 -9.48
N GLY A 26 -5.29 0.64 -9.89
CA GLY A 26 -5.17 -0.27 -11.01
C GLY A 26 -3.90 -1.11 -10.93
N SER A 27 -3.92 -2.27 -11.59
CA SER A 27 -2.75 -3.14 -11.68
C SER A 27 -2.69 -3.85 -13.02
N LEU A 28 -1.47 -4.08 -13.49
CA LEU A 28 -1.15 -4.83 -14.69
C LEU A 28 -0.20 -5.96 -14.31
N GLY A 29 -0.53 -7.17 -14.72
CA GLY A 29 0.25 -8.37 -14.43
C GLY A 29 0.57 -9.15 -15.69
N PHE A 30 1.72 -9.80 -15.69
CA PHE A 30 2.10 -10.77 -16.70
C PHE A 30 2.69 -12.00 -16.02
N ASP A 31 2.40 -13.17 -16.57
CA ASP A 31 3.01 -14.43 -16.19
C ASP A 31 3.30 -15.24 -17.45
N TYR A 32 4.36 -16.05 -17.41
CA TYR A 32 4.72 -16.88 -18.55
C TYR A 32 5.23 -18.24 -18.07
N TYR A 33 4.71 -19.31 -18.65
CA TYR A 33 5.11 -20.67 -18.28
C TYR A 33 6.20 -21.20 -19.22
N PHE A 34 7.38 -21.47 -18.66
CA PHE A 34 8.47 -22.13 -19.34
C PHE A 34 8.37 -23.65 -19.17
N GLU A 35 7.91 -24.36 -20.20
CA GLU A 35 7.67 -25.81 -20.14
C GLU A 35 8.94 -26.63 -19.88
N ARG A 36 10.10 -26.17 -20.38
CA ARG A 36 11.39 -26.88 -20.26
C ARG A 36 11.92 -26.90 -18.84
N SER A 37 11.79 -25.78 -18.13
CA SER A 37 12.27 -25.61 -16.75
C SER A 37 11.16 -25.74 -15.71
N LYS A 38 9.90 -25.90 -16.15
CA LYS A 38 8.71 -25.96 -15.32
C LYS A 38 8.59 -24.76 -14.37
N LEU A 39 8.94 -23.58 -14.92
CA LEU A 39 9.05 -22.33 -14.19
C LEU A 39 7.98 -21.35 -14.69
N THR A 40 7.27 -20.72 -13.78
CA THR A 40 6.35 -19.61 -14.06
C THR A 40 6.83 -18.35 -13.33
N PRO A 41 7.72 -17.55 -13.93
CA PRO A 41 7.91 -16.18 -13.48
C PRO A 41 6.68 -15.36 -13.85
N GLY A 42 6.35 -14.42 -12.98
CA GLY A 42 5.37 -13.39 -13.21
C GLY A 42 5.79 -12.10 -12.55
N ALA A 43 5.25 -11.00 -13.04
CA ALA A 43 5.37 -9.72 -12.38
C ALA A 43 4.05 -8.96 -12.46
N VAL A 44 3.80 -8.16 -11.44
CA VAL A 44 2.65 -7.27 -11.34
C VAL A 44 3.15 -5.89 -10.95
N LEU A 45 2.69 -4.89 -11.68
CA LEU A 45 2.85 -3.48 -11.33
C LEU A 45 1.47 -2.94 -10.96
N ALA A 46 1.38 -2.27 -9.84
CA ALA A 46 0.16 -1.67 -9.33
C ALA A 46 0.40 -0.19 -9.02
N TYR A 47 -0.59 0.62 -9.38
CA TYR A 47 -0.65 2.05 -9.13
C TYR A 47 -1.87 2.35 -8.28
N LYS A 48 -1.69 3.19 -7.27
CA LYS A 48 -2.76 3.63 -6.38
C LYS A 48 -2.64 5.14 -6.15
N SER A 49 -3.64 5.90 -6.54
CA SER A 49 -3.88 7.25 -6.04
C SER A 49 -4.82 7.14 -4.83
N PRO A 50 -4.34 7.41 -3.60
CA PRO A 50 -5.11 7.13 -2.39
C PRO A 50 -6.27 8.12 -2.20
N ALA A 51 -7.33 7.66 -1.55
CA ALA A 51 -8.41 8.57 -1.14
C ALA A 51 -7.87 9.62 -0.16
N SER A 52 -8.27 10.87 -0.34
CA SER A 52 -7.86 11.95 0.56
C SER A 52 -8.99 12.92 0.88
N ILE A 53 -8.92 13.48 2.08
CA ILE A 53 -9.82 14.53 2.55
C ILE A 53 -8.97 15.69 3.04
N LYS A 54 -9.16 16.87 2.44
CA LYS A 54 -8.48 18.10 2.84
C LYS A 54 -9.47 19.04 3.51
N VAL A 55 -9.20 19.42 4.75
CA VAL A 55 -9.99 20.39 5.54
C VAL A 55 -9.06 21.52 5.96
N GLY A 56 -9.25 22.71 5.38
CA GLY A 56 -8.28 23.81 5.51
C GLY A 56 -6.89 23.39 5.00
N ASP A 57 -5.88 23.52 5.85
CA ASP A 57 -4.50 23.12 5.53
C ASP A 57 -4.17 21.66 5.90
N THR A 58 -5.09 20.92 6.52
CA THR A 58 -4.85 19.54 6.95
C THR A 58 -5.38 18.55 5.91
N THR A 59 -4.49 17.70 5.39
CA THR A 59 -4.84 16.65 4.43
C THR A 59 -4.73 15.28 5.08
N ASN A 60 -5.83 14.52 5.14
CA ASN A 60 -5.84 13.11 5.55
C ASN A 60 -5.79 12.22 4.30
N VAL A 61 -4.93 11.21 4.32
CA VAL A 61 -4.77 10.19 3.29
C VAL A 61 -5.19 8.85 3.86
N TYR A 62 -6.13 8.20 3.17
CA TYR A 62 -6.66 6.89 3.55
C TYR A 62 -6.04 5.83 2.66
N ARG A 63 -5.29 4.91 3.27
CA ARG A 63 -4.67 3.77 2.60
C ARG A 63 -5.55 2.52 2.72
N GLU A 64 -6.11 2.31 3.92
CA GLU A 64 -7.15 1.32 4.26
C GLU A 64 -8.06 1.88 5.36
N TYR A 65 -9.15 1.18 5.71
CA TYR A 65 -10.15 1.66 6.68
C TYR A 65 -9.57 2.07 8.05
N TRP A 66 -8.54 1.37 8.54
CA TRP A 66 -7.83 1.71 9.78
C TRP A 66 -6.41 2.25 9.56
N ASP A 67 -5.97 2.37 8.31
CA ASP A 67 -4.65 2.87 7.94
C ASP A 67 -4.81 4.25 7.30
N GLN A 68 -4.80 5.28 8.15
CA GLN A 68 -4.85 6.68 7.74
C GLN A 68 -3.57 7.38 8.16
N GLU A 69 -3.09 8.23 7.28
CA GLU A 69 -1.98 9.11 7.54
C GLU A 69 -2.46 10.53 7.35
N VAL A 70 -2.04 11.44 8.21
CA VAL A 70 -2.34 12.84 7.97
C VAL A 70 -1.05 13.50 7.50
N LEU A 71 -1.10 14.41 6.55
CA LEU A 71 0.09 15.01 5.96
C LEU A 71 0.55 16.24 6.75
N PRO A 72 1.75 16.78 6.46
CA PRO A 72 2.11 18.13 6.86
C PRO A 72 1.13 19.15 6.29
N ALA A 73 1.06 20.33 6.91
CA ALA A 73 0.12 21.38 6.52
C ALA A 73 0.38 21.85 5.07
N GLY A 74 -0.70 21.96 4.28
CA GLY A 74 -0.66 22.44 2.89
C GLY A 74 -0.37 21.36 1.84
N GLU A 75 0.16 20.21 2.24
CA GLU A 75 0.62 19.16 1.32
C GLU A 75 -0.52 18.34 0.69
N ASN A 76 -0.21 17.72 -0.45
CA ASN A 76 -1.11 16.85 -1.19
C ASN A 76 -0.67 15.38 -1.07
N PRO A 77 -1.60 14.41 -1.20
CA PRO A 77 -1.24 12.99 -1.24
C PRO A 77 -0.30 12.69 -2.41
N PHE A 78 0.69 11.86 -2.13
CA PHE A 78 1.52 11.21 -3.13
C PHE A 78 0.83 9.93 -3.62
N ASP A 79 1.03 9.64 -4.91
CA ASP A 79 0.65 8.35 -5.46
C ASP A 79 1.56 7.23 -4.92
N ILE A 80 0.99 6.04 -4.84
CA ILE A 80 1.64 4.84 -4.33
C ILE A 80 1.89 3.89 -5.51
N LEU A 81 3.14 3.48 -5.67
CA LEU A 81 3.54 2.50 -6.70
C LEU A 81 3.95 1.20 -6.02
N SER A 82 3.44 0.07 -6.50
CA SER A 82 3.80 -1.25 -5.98
C SER A 82 4.22 -2.18 -7.11
N GLY A 83 5.32 -2.88 -6.91
CA GLY A 83 5.82 -3.93 -7.78
C GLY A 83 5.82 -5.27 -7.04
N LYS A 84 5.44 -6.33 -7.74
CA LYS A 84 5.46 -7.69 -7.23
C LYS A 84 6.07 -8.61 -8.26
N LEU A 85 7.10 -9.36 -7.89
CA LEU A 85 7.66 -10.45 -8.70
C LEU A 85 7.25 -11.77 -8.07
N THR A 86 6.76 -12.69 -8.88
CA THR A 86 6.38 -14.03 -8.45
C THR A 86 7.19 -15.03 -9.25
N LEU A 87 7.64 -16.10 -8.60
CA LEU A 87 8.30 -17.20 -9.25
C LEU A 87 7.71 -18.49 -8.71
N LYS A 88 7.04 -19.24 -9.57
CA LYS A 88 6.61 -20.60 -9.28
C LYS A 88 7.56 -21.56 -9.98
N TRP A 89 8.05 -22.55 -9.27
CA TRP A 89 8.91 -23.59 -9.81
C TRP A 89 8.37 -24.95 -9.43
N ASP A 90 7.89 -25.69 -10.42
CA ASP A 90 7.50 -27.10 -10.26
C ASP A 90 8.77 -27.96 -10.42
N ILE A 91 9.50 -28.15 -9.32
CA ILE A 91 10.77 -28.90 -9.28
C ILE A 91 10.54 -30.38 -9.59
N ALA A 92 9.43 -30.93 -9.09
CA ALA A 92 8.99 -32.29 -9.34
C ALA A 92 7.45 -32.33 -9.41
N PRO A 93 6.84 -33.39 -9.98
CA PRO A 93 5.38 -33.54 -10.01
C PRO A 93 4.71 -33.41 -8.63
N PHE A 94 5.45 -33.78 -7.58
CA PHE A 94 5.02 -33.74 -6.18
C PHE A 94 5.59 -32.55 -5.38
N PHE A 95 6.38 -31.66 -5.98
CA PHE A 95 7.06 -30.60 -5.22
C PHE A 95 7.11 -29.28 -5.98
N VAL A 96 6.55 -28.23 -5.35
CA VAL A 96 6.46 -26.89 -5.91
C VAL A 96 7.03 -25.89 -4.93
N VAL A 97 7.83 -24.96 -5.44
CA VAL A 97 8.31 -23.79 -4.72
C VAL A 97 7.66 -22.55 -5.32
N VAL A 98 7.14 -21.68 -4.47
CA VAL A 98 6.61 -20.37 -4.85
C VAL A 98 7.36 -19.31 -4.05
N SER A 99 8.04 -18.41 -4.73
CA SER A 99 8.64 -17.22 -4.12
C SER A 99 7.96 -15.96 -4.63
N GLU A 100 7.81 -14.98 -3.75
CA GLU A 100 7.24 -13.68 -4.09
C GLU A 100 8.09 -12.57 -3.47
N LEU A 101 8.43 -11.58 -4.27
CA LEU A 101 9.10 -10.36 -3.85
C LEU A 101 8.14 -9.20 -4.08
N ARG A 102 7.93 -8.36 -3.06
CA ARG A 102 7.08 -7.18 -3.13
C ARG A 102 7.90 -5.95 -2.80
N TYR A 103 7.67 -4.88 -3.54
CA TYR A 103 8.23 -3.57 -3.26
C TYR A 103 7.14 -2.52 -3.38
N THR A 104 6.95 -1.70 -2.36
CA THR A 104 5.98 -0.61 -2.37
C THR A 104 6.67 0.71 -2.05
N LEU A 105 6.51 1.67 -2.96
CA LEU A 105 6.90 3.07 -2.82
C LEU A 105 5.69 3.86 -2.33
N ASP A 106 5.70 4.28 -1.06
CA ASP A 106 4.62 5.05 -0.43
C ASP A 106 5.19 6.22 0.39
N ASN A 107 5.25 7.41 -0.21
CA ASN A 107 5.82 8.60 0.42
C ASN A 107 4.84 9.38 1.30
N ASN A 108 3.65 8.84 1.56
CA ASN A 108 2.64 9.54 2.36
C ASN A 108 2.90 9.48 3.86
N ARG A 109 3.82 8.60 4.32
CA ARG A 109 4.11 8.42 5.75
C ARG A 109 4.71 9.66 6.39
N THR A 110 4.28 9.91 7.62
CA THR A 110 4.71 11.09 8.36
C THR A 110 5.16 10.76 9.78
N LYS A 111 6.02 11.62 10.32
CA LYS A 111 6.51 11.52 11.69
C LYS A 111 6.40 12.85 12.40
N PHE A 112 6.23 12.80 13.72
CA PHE A 112 6.26 13.99 14.57
C PHE A 112 7.70 14.35 14.94
N VAL A 113 8.12 15.58 14.63
CA VAL A 113 9.40 16.14 15.07
C VAL A 113 9.17 17.35 15.98
N LYS A 114 10.12 17.62 16.88
CA LYS A 114 10.04 18.79 17.76
C LYS A 114 10.13 20.07 16.91
N ALA A 115 9.22 21.01 17.14
CA ALA A 115 9.29 22.33 16.54
C ALA A 115 10.53 23.08 17.06
N SER A 116 11.17 23.87 16.20
CA SER A 116 12.42 24.61 16.51
C SER A 116 12.25 25.65 17.64
N ASN A 117 11.02 25.98 18.04
CA ASN A 117 10.70 27.12 18.90
C ASN A 117 9.89 26.70 20.16
N GLU A 118 10.35 25.65 20.85
CA GLU A 118 9.85 25.16 22.15
C GLU A 118 8.36 24.77 22.25
N SER A 119 8.12 23.55 22.74
CA SER A 119 6.81 22.98 23.11
C SER A 119 5.78 22.82 21.98
N GLY A 120 6.19 22.26 20.85
CA GLY A 120 5.27 21.80 19.80
C GLY A 120 5.82 20.58 19.06
N ARG A 121 4.94 19.70 18.58
CA ARG A 121 5.29 18.66 17.60
C ARG A 121 4.72 19.07 16.25
N ILE A 122 5.57 19.29 15.26
CA ILE A 122 5.15 19.46 13.87
C ILE A 122 5.23 18.14 13.14
N ARG A 123 4.38 17.97 12.13
CA ARG A 123 4.44 16.79 11.29
C ARG A 123 5.25 17.05 10.03
N VAL A 124 6.16 16.13 9.75
CA VAL A 124 7.01 16.14 8.56
C VAL A 124 6.93 14.79 7.89
N PHE A 125 7.22 14.74 6.58
CA PHE A 125 7.36 13.47 5.89
C PHE A 125 8.46 12.63 6.52
N GLU A 126 8.22 11.33 6.56
CA GLU A 126 9.23 10.36 6.96
C GLU A 126 10.30 10.22 5.85
N ASP A 127 11.48 9.75 6.23
CA ASP A 127 12.61 9.60 5.30
C ASP A 127 12.24 8.59 4.19
N PRO A 128 12.48 8.90 2.90
CA PRO A 128 12.20 8.01 1.78
C PRO A 128 12.80 6.60 1.93
N ASN A 129 13.89 6.44 2.70
CA ASN A 129 14.51 5.14 2.93
C ASN A 129 13.73 4.26 3.93
N VAL A 130 12.85 4.85 4.74
CA VAL A 130 12.04 4.16 5.77
C VAL A 130 10.60 3.93 5.27
N THR A 131 10.16 4.73 4.31
CA THR A 131 8.81 4.63 3.74
C THR A 131 8.66 3.47 2.75
N ASN A 132 9.74 3.11 2.05
CA ASN A 132 9.76 2.02 1.08
C ASN A 132 9.65 0.66 1.78
N ARG A 133 8.67 -0.16 1.38
CA ARG A 133 8.46 -1.49 1.97
C ARG A 133 8.94 -2.58 1.03
N LEU A 134 9.93 -3.35 1.47
CA LEU A 134 10.36 -4.57 0.81
C LEU A 134 9.82 -5.79 1.56
N GLY A 135 9.14 -6.68 0.85
CA GLY A 135 8.62 -7.93 1.37
C GLY A 135 9.14 -9.11 0.56
N PHE A 136 9.47 -10.19 1.24
CA PHE A 136 9.82 -11.47 0.62
C PHE A 136 8.98 -12.58 1.23
N PHE A 137 8.53 -13.49 0.37
CA PHE A 137 7.76 -14.66 0.75
C PHE A 137 8.28 -15.88 0.00
N LEU A 138 8.38 -17.00 0.70
CA LEU A 138 8.78 -18.28 0.14
C LEU A 138 7.88 -19.37 0.71
N LEU A 139 7.33 -20.19 -0.18
CA LEU A 139 6.51 -21.35 0.15
C LEU A 139 7.06 -22.56 -0.60
N ALA A 140 7.28 -23.65 0.12
CA ALA A 140 7.53 -24.95 -0.46
C ALA A 140 6.34 -25.85 -0.12
N GLN A 141 5.76 -26.49 -1.14
CA GLN A 141 4.61 -27.37 -0.99
C GLN A 141 4.90 -28.72 -1.62
N ALA A 142 4.71 -29.78 -0.82
CA ALA A 142 4.61 -31.14 -1.32
C ALA A 142 3.14 -31.43 -1.72
N ARG A 143 2.95 -32.15 -2.83
CA ARG A 143 1.66 -32.64 -3.34
C ARG A 143 1.74 -34.16 -3.37
N TRP A 144 0.80 -34.84 -2.72
CA TRP A 144 0.65 -36.29 -2.75
C TRP A 144 -0.53 -36.69 -3.63
#